data_AF-A0A442RXN7-F1
#
_entry.id   AF-A0A442RXN7-F1
#
_cell.length_a   1.000
_cell.length_b   1.000
_cell.length_c   1.000
_cell.angle_alpha   90.00
_cell.angle_beta   90.00
_cell.angle_gamma   90.00
#
_symmetry.space_group_name_H-M   'P 1'
#
loop_
_entity.id
_entity.type
_entity.pdbx_description
1 polymer ?
#
loop_
_entity_poly.entity_id
_entity_poly.type
_entity_poly.pdbx_seq_one_letter_code
_entity_poly.pdbx_strand_id
1 'polypeptide(L)'
;MAGPGRGVDESEGATASVSERSLFADVPRTESLPVSLPASPLSIQPLSPDRPAPIPASAPGPVIRFRRQLSHLSPSGVRNSVAAAAGLELDRGVAFLLVPVFLACGVIVYFSLAVEPDFAQPIAVVVLTALCAAVTRSRRKTHLCFMAALLCALGVLAAKVETWRAGTKMLGSEIQTRLTGRVVRLDQMANGRIRLTIDVMSTARPTLRYAPERVRVSARKIPAEMTAGSVATGYVRLLPPTGPVRPDSFDFSFDSYFAGIGASGFFLGSPKIVVSEDAPLTARLSSSIEKARESIADHIRDSIGGAEGEIAAALIVGVRAGIPEEINESMRRTGIYHIISISGLHMALVAGTVMGLLRGAFALFPDFSSRRPVKKYAAAAALVSIAAYLIFSGIVVAAERSFIMLAVTLVAVVFDRAALTMRNLAISAIAVIV
;
A
#
# COMPACT_ATOMS: atom_id res chain seq x y z
N MET A 1 46.97 34.46 28.71
CA MET A 1 48.27 34.32 29.37
C MET A 1 48.09 33.52 30.65
N ALA A 2 48.95 32.50 30.82
CA ALA A 2 49.26 31.72 32.04
C ALA A 2 48.19 30.80 32.67
N GLY A 3 48.41 29.48 32.53
CA GLY A 3 48.10 28.46 33.56
C GLY A 3 49.22 28.42 34.63
N PRO A 4 49.52 27.30 35.33
CA PRO A 4 48.97 25.92 35.28
C PRO A 4 48.78 25.22 36.67
N GLY A 5 48.35 23.94 36.68
CA GLY A 5 48.95 22.91 37.56
C GLY A 5 48.06 21.92 38.35
N ARG A 6 48.32 20.61 38.11
CA ARG A 6 47.97 19.35 38.85
C ARG A 6 46.52 18.84 38.71
N GLY A 7 46.21 17.61 38.29
CA GLY A 7 46.98 16.35 38.09
C GLY A 7 46.63 15.32 39.18
N VAL A 8 45.97 14.19 38.82
CA VAL A 8 46.10 12.79 39.30
C VAL A 8 44.95 11.92 38.69
N ASP A 9 45.32 11.00 37.79
CA ASP A 9 45.00 9.56 37.60
C ASP A 9 43.68 8.95 38.17
N GLU A 10 43.01 7.93 37.63
CA GLU A 10 43.21 6.95 36.52
C GLU A 10 41.89 6.13 36.40
N SER A 11 41.47 5.71 35.20
CA SER A 11 40.94 4.36 34.88
C SER A 11 40.30 4.29 33.48
N GLU A 12 41.08 3.70 32.56
CA GLU A 12 40.74 2.69 31.54
C GLU A 12 39.40 2.71 30.78
N GLY A 13 39.52 2.76 29.44
CA GLY A 13 38.44 2.45 28.50
C GLY A 13 38.79 2.80 27.05
N ALA A 14 39.83 2.18 26.50
CA ALA A 14 40.32 2.42 25.14
C ALA A 14 39.31 2.02 24.05
N THR A 15 38.79 3.00 23.30
CA THR A 15 38.08 2.78 22.03
C THR A 15 39.09 2.64 20.90
N ALA A 16 39.35 1.39 20.48
CA ALA A 16 40.11 1.10 19.27
C ALA A 16 39.28 1.51 18.03
N SER A 17 39.72 2.56 17.35
CA SER A 17 39.20 2.97 16.04
C SER A 17 39.63 1.96 14.96
N VAL A 18 38.71 1.13 14.49
CA VAL A 18 38.94 0.24 13.35
C VAL A 18 38.91 1.06 12.06
N SER A 19 40.07 1.19 11.41
CA SER A 19 40.25 1.85 10.12
C SER A 19 39.79 0.92 8.99
N GLU A 20 38.85 1.39 8.15
CA GLU A 20 38.31 0.67 6.98
C GLU A 20 39.36 0.28 5.92
N ARG A 21 40.62 0.71 6.06
CA ARG A 21 41.73 0.36 5.17
C ARG A 21 42.35 -1.02 5.40
N SER A 22 42.07 -1.69 6.52
CA SER A 22 42.65 -3.03 6.80
C SER A 22 41.86 -4.20 6.21
N LEU A 23 40.64 -3.97 5.70
CA LEU A 23 39.77 -5.04 5.18
C LEU A 23 40.13 -5.52 3.76
N PHE A 24 41.03 -4.82 3.06
CA PHE A 24 41.39 -5.14 1.66
C PHE A 24 42.88 -5.46 1.44
N ALA A 25 43.67 -5.56 2.51
CA ALA A 25 45.08 -5.91 2.44
C ALA A 25 45.28 -7.33 2.97
N ASP A 26 44.87 -8.33 2.20
CA ASP A 26 45.50 -9.67 2.15
C ASP A 26 44.62 -10.62 1.32
N VAL A 27 44.81 -10.59 0.00
CA VAL A 27 44.47 -11.71 -0.88
C VAL A 27 45.79 -12.31 -1.36
N PRO A 28 46.15 -13.54 -0.97
CA PRO A 28 47.39 -14.16 -1.45
C PRO A 28 47.30 -14.39 -2.96
N ARG A 29 48.25 -13.83 -3.70
CA ARG A 29 48.41 -14.07 -5.14
C ARG A 29 48.71 -15.55 -5.37
N THR A 30 47.76 -16.30 -5.91
CA THR A 30 47.99 -17.66 -6.37
C THR A 30 48.80 -17.62 -7.66
N GLU A 31 49.92 -18.34 -7.68
CA GLU A 31 50.83 -18.47 -8.82
C GLU A 31 50.09 -18.96 -10.08
N SER A 32 50.31 -18.27 -11.20
CA SER A 32 49.85 -18.69 -12.52
C SER A 32 50.68 -19.88 -13.02
N LEU A 33 50.14 -21.09 -12.91
CA LEU A 33 50.66 -22.26 -13.64
C LEU A 33 50.44 -22.07 -15.15
N PRO A 34 51.43 -22.38 -16.01
CA PRO A 34 51.26 -22.28 -17.46
C PRO A 34 50.39 -23.44 -17.95
N VAL A 35 49.19 -23.14 -18.41
CA VAL A 35 48.36 -24.11 -19.14
C VAL A 35 48.94 -24.29 -20.54
N SER A 36 49.64 -25.40 -20.75
CA SER A 36 50.09 -25.88 -22.05
C SER A 36 48.91 -26.31 -22.90
N LEU A 37 48.81 -25.76 -24.11
CA LEU A 37 47.86 -26.22 -25.13
C LEU A 37 48.28 -27.62 -25.63
N PRO A 38 47.34 -28.58 -25.81
CA PRO A 38 47.68 -29.87 -26.35
C PRO A 38 48.04 -29.74 -27.84
N ALA A 39 49.23 -30.21 -28.20
CA ALA A 39 49.61 -30.44 -29.58
C ALA A 39 48.72 -31.57 -30.15
N SER A 40 48.11 -31.33 -31.31
CA SER A 40 47.57 -32.40 -32.15
C SER A 40 48.34 -32.43 -33.47
N PRO A 41 48.70 -33.64 -33.94
CA PRO A 41 49.51 -33.83 -35.13
C PRO A 41 48.63 -33.71 -36.37
N LEU A 42 49.20 -33.34 -37.52
CA LEU A 42 48.91 -33.92 -38.84
C LEU A 42 49.61 -33.10 -39.94
N SER A 43 50.72 -33.67 -40.39
CA SER A 43 51.07 -33.91 -41.80
C SER A 43 50.84 -32.78 -42.81
N ILE A 44 51.95 -32.14 -43.19
CA ILE A 44 52.06 -31.38 -44.43
C ILE A 44 51.99 -32.37 -45.61
N GLN A 45 50.96 -32.26 -46.44
CA GLN A 45 50.91 -32.91 -47.75
C GLN A 45 50.76 -31.81 -48.83
N PRO A 46 51.60 -31.79 -49.88
CA PRO A 46 51.48 -30.78 -50.94
C PRO A 46 50.49 -31.28 -52.01
N LEU A 47 49.51 -30.45 -52.38
CA LEU A 47 48.61 -30.72 -53.51
C LEU A 47 48.37 -29.43 -54.32
N SER A 48 49.00 -29.42 -55.49
CA SER A 48 48.74 -28.80 -56.81
C SER A 48 47.99 -27.45 -56.98
N PRO A 49 48.35 -26.68 -58.03
CA PRO A 49 47.79 -25.37 -58.31
C PRO A 49 46.48 -25.52 -59.08
N ASP A 50 45.35 -25.31 -58.42
CA ASP A 50 44.09 -25.07 -59.10
C ASP A 50 43.51 -23.71 -58.74
N ARG A 51 43.04 -23.01 -59.78
CA ARG A 51 42.57 -21.61 -59.81
C ARG A 51 41.73 -21.21 -58.58
N PRO A 52 41.92 -20.00 -58.02
CA PRO A 52 41.01 -19.50 -57.01
C PRO A 52 39.65 -19.20 -57.65
N ALA A 53 38.61 -19.88 -57.16
CA ALA A 53 37.23 -19.43 -57.31
C ALA A 53 37.06 -18.08 -56.60
N PRO A 54 36.24 -17.15 -57.10
CA PRO A 54 36.03 -15.87 -56.45
C PRO A 54 35.42 -16.10 -55.06
N ILE A 55 36.12 -15.63 -54.03
CA ILE A 55 35.65 -15.60 -52.65
C ILE A 55 34.32 -14.81 -52.63
N PRO A 56 33.20 -15.38 -52.17
CA PRO A 56 31.98 -14.62 -52.01
C PRO A 56 32.25 -13.50 -50.99
N ALA A 57 31.96 -12.26 -51.38
CA ALA A 57 32.16 -11.09 -50.53
C ALA A 57 31.61 -11.34 -49.13
N SER A 58 32.45 -11.07 -48.13
CA SER A 58 32.10 -11.21 -46.71
C SER A 58 30.80 -10.45 -46.41
N ALA A 59 29.82 -11.17 -45.87
CA ALA A 59 28.57 -10.56 -45.47
C ALA A 59 28.85 -9.39 -44.52
N PRO A 60 28.27 -8.21 -44.75
CA PRO A 60 28.52 -7.05 -43.90
C PRO A 60 28.13 -7.37 -42.45
N GLY A 61 29.01 -7.02 -41.51
CA GLY A 61 28.85 -7.32 -40.08
C GLY A 61 27.53 -6.79 -39.49
N PRO A 62 27.10 -7.33 -38.33
CA PRO A 62 25.79 -7.05 -37.72
C PRO A 62 25.50 -5.55 -37.53
N VAL A 63 26.53 -4.74 -37.32
CA VAL A 63 26.45 -3.28 -37.16
C VAL A 63 25.99 -2.59 -38.46
N ILE A 64 26.43 -3.07 -39.64
CA ILE A 64 26.03 -2.51 -40.94
C ILE A 64 24.60 -2.94 -41.29
N ARG A 65 24.18 -4.16 -40.91
CA ARG A 65 22.79 -4.62 -41.08
C ARG A 65 21.81 -3.81 -40.24
N PHE A 66 22.17 -3.48 -38.99
CA PHE A 66 21.33 -2.66 -38.10
C PHE A 66 21.21 -1.21 -38.61
N ARG A 67 22.31 -0.61 -39.08
CA ARG A 67 22.31 0.74 -39.67
C ARG A 67 21.55 0.82 -41.01
N ARG A 68 21.53 -0.27 -41.79
CA ARG A 68 20.74 -0.39 -43.02
C ARG A 68 19.25 -0.61 -42.74
N GLN A 69 18.90 -1.36 -41.69
CA GLN A 69 17.51 -1.48 -41.22
C GLN A 69 16.97 -0.14 -40.70
N LEU A 70 17.78 0.65 -39.97
CA LEU A 70 17.41 1.99 -39.50
C LEU A 70 17.21 3.01 -40.62
N SER A 71 17.94 2.89 -41.75
CA SER A 71 17.80 3.81 -42.90
C SER A 71 16.62 3.49 -43.83
N HIS A 72 15.94 2.36 -43.63
CA HIS A 72 14.67 2.03 -44.29
C HIS A 72 13.44 2.30 -43.40
N LEU A 73 13.62 2.79 -42.17
CA LEU A 73 12.53 3.26 -41.33
C LEU A 73 12.06 4.62 -41.83
N SER A 74 11.26 4.61 -42.89
CA SER A 74 10.49 5.79 -43.25
C SER A 74 9.61 6.18 -42.05
N PRO A 75 9.58 7.46 -41.63
CA PRO A 75 8.74 7.91 -40.52
C PRO A 75 7.26 7.61 -40.75
N SER A 76 6.81 7.53 -42.01
CA SER A 76 5.45 7.09 -42.36
C SER A 76 5.24 5.59 -42.15
N GLY A 77 6.24 4.76 -42.40
CA GLY A 77 6.22 3.32 -42.14
C GLY A 77 6.17 3.01 -40.64
N VAL A 78 7.00 3.69 -39.84
CA VAL A 78 6.95 3.59 -38.38
C VAL A 78 5.59 4.03 -37.84
N ARG A 79 5.06 5.17 -38.30
CA ARG A 79 3.73 5.67 -37.90
C ARG A 79 2.61 4.67 -38.20
N ASN A 80 2.64 4.05 -39.37
CA ASN A 80 1.63 3.08 -39.78
C ASN A 80 1.74 1.77 -38.97
N SER A 81 2.95 1.28 -38.72
CA SER A 81 3.19 0.12 -37.86
C SER A 81 2.74 0.38 -36.42
N VAL A 82 3.02 1.57 -35.87
CA VAL A 82 2.54 1.98 -34.54
C VAL A 82 1.02 2.09 -34.50
N ALA A 83 0.40 2.67 -35.53
CA ALA A 83 -1.07 2.77 -35.60
C ALA A 83 -1.75 1.40 -35.72
N ALA A 84 -1.17 0.47 -36.48
CA ALA A 84 -1.65 -0.90 -36.59
C ALA A 84 -1.49 -1.66 -35.26
N ALA A 85 -0.33 -1.54 -34.61
CA ALA A 85 -0.09 -2.12 -33.29
C ALA A 85 -1.06 -1.56 -32.23
N ALA A 86 -1.26 -0.23 -32.21
CA ALA A 86 -2.22 0.40 -31.31
C ALA A 86 -3.67 -0.06 -31.57
N GLY A 87 -4.06 -0.26 -32.83
CA GLY A 87 -5.36 -0.83 -33.19
C GLY A 87 -5.54 -2.25 -32.64
N LEU A 88 -4.54 -3.11 -32.85
CA LEU A 88 -4.55 -4.49 -32.34
C LEU A 88 -4.64 -4.56 -30.81
N GLU A 89 -3.92 -3.70 -30.10
CA GLU A 89 -3.96 -3.65 -28.63
C GLU A 89 -5.31 -3.12 -28.10
N LEU A 90 -5.93 -2.16 -28.79
CA LEU A 90 -7.28 -1.70 -28.47
C LEU A 90 -8.32 -2.79 -28.68
N ASP A 91 -8.21 -3.56 -29.77
CA ASP A 91 -9.09 -4.70 -30.06
C ASP A 91 -8.94 -5.82 -29.01
N ARG A 92 -7.73 -5.97 -28.45
CA ARG A 92 -7.45 -6.87 -27.30
C ARG A 92 -8.00 -6.37 -25.96
N GLY A 93 -8.56 -5.16 -25.92
CA GLY A 93 -9.22 -4.59 -24.75
C GLY A 93 -8.30 -3.83 -23.79
N VAL A 94 -7.11 -3.42 -24.23
CA VAL A 94 -6.19 -2.58 -23.43
C VAL A 94 -6.82 -1.26 -23.01
N ALA A 95 -7.78 -0.75 -23.79
CA ALA A 95 -8.55 0.45 -23.45
C ALA A 95 -9.14 0.40 -22.03
N PHE A 96 -9.63 -0.76 -21.60
CA PHE A 96 -10.19 -0.94 -20.25
C PHE A 96 -9.11 -0.86 -19.16
N LEU A 97 -7.89 -1.33 -19.44
CA LEU A 97 -6.78 -1.27 -18.49
C LEU A 97 -6.27 0.16 -18.28
N LEU A 98 -6.48 1.04 -19.26
CA LEU A 98 -6.11 2.45 -19.17
C LEU A 98 -7.13 3.31 -18.41
N VAL A 99 -8.35 2.82 -18.18
CA VAL A 99 -9.37 3.54 -17.42
C VAL A 99 -8.88 3.99 -16.03
N PRO A 100 -8.38 3.10 -15.15
CA PRO A 100 -7.85 3.53 -13.86
C PRO A 100 -6.64 4.45 -13.98
N VAL A 101 -5.83 4.33 -15.04
CA VAL A 101 -4.67 5.22 -15.27
C VAL A 101 -5.15 6.65 -15.51
N PHE A 102 -6.12 6.85 -16.39
CA PHE A 102 -6.67 8.19 -16.66
C PHE A 102 -7.43 8.75 -15.46
N LEU A 103 -8.20 7.93 -14.74
CA LEU A 103 -8.84 8.34 -13.48
C LEU A 103 -7.78 8.83 -12.46
N ALA A 104 -6.71 8.06 -12.26
CA ALA A 104 -5.61 8.42 -11.36
C ALA A 104 -4.91 9.70 -11.81
N CYS A 105 -4.67 9.91 -13.11
CA CYS A 105 -4.15 11.17 -13.63
C CYS A 105 -5.04 12.35 -13.24
N GLY A 106 -6.37 12.19 -13.35
CA GLY A 106 -7.33 13.20 -12.89
C GLY A 106 -7.22 13.51 -11.39
N VAL A 107 -7.14 12.46 -10.56
CA VAL A 107 -6.96 12.60 -9.10
C VAL A 107 -5.65 13.33 -8.76
N ILE A 108 -4.55 12.97 -9.42
CA ILE A 108 -3.25 13.63 -9.24
C ILE A 108 -3.33 15.10 -9.62
N VAL A 109 -3.98 15.42 -10.75
CA VAL A 109 -4.18 16.81 -11.18
C VAL A 109 -4.93 17.60 -10.11
N TYR A 110 -6.03 17.05 -9.56
CA TYR A 110 -6.80 17.70 -8.51
C TYR A 110 -5.97 18.01 -7.26
N PHE A 111 -5.21 17.04 -6.75
CA PHE A 111 -4.37 17.23 -5.56
C PHE A 111 -3.10 18.04 -5.82
N SER A 112 -2.75 18.28 -7.09
CA SER A 112 -1.65 19.18 -7.46
C SER A 112 -2.10 20.64 -7.57
N LEU A 113 -3.40 20.94 -7.49
CA LEU A 113 -3.92 22.30 -7.52
C LEU A 113 -3.62 23.00 -6.20
N ALA A 114 -3.10 24.22 -6.26
CA ALA A 114 -2.80 25.03 -5.09
C ALA A 114 -4.07 25.50 -4.34
N VAL A 115 -5.20 25.58 -5.05
CA VAL A 115 -6.49 26.01 -4.50
C VAL A 115 -7.55 25.01 -4.93
N GLU A 116 -8.42 24.65 -3.99
CA GLU A 116 -9.51 23.73 -4.25
C GLU A 116 -10.54 24.38 -5.21
N PRO A 117 -10.84 23.75 -6.35
CA PRO A 117 -11.85 24.26 -7.27
C PRO A 117 -13.25 24.11 -6.68
N ASP A 118 -14.14 25.06 -6.98
CA ASP A 118 -15.56 24.94 -6.64
C ASP A 118 -16.23 23.85 -7.51
N PHE A 119 -17.33 23.25 -7.04
CA PHE A 119 -18.02 22.14 -7.70
C PHE A 119 -18.45 22.41 -9.15
N ALA A 120 -18.76 23.67 -9.48
CA ALA A 120 -19.17 24.04 -10.83
C ALA A 120 -18.07 23.77 -11.88
N GLN A 121 -16.80 23.98 -11.53
CA GLN A 121 -15.68 23.83 -12.44
C GLN A 121 -15.44 22.37 -12.90
N PRO A 122 -15.26 21.37 -12.02
CA PRO A 122 -15.07 19.99 -12.45
C PRO A 122 -16.33 19.43 -13.15
N ILE A 123 -17.54 19.79 -12.71
CA ILE A 123 -18.78 19.38 -13.38
C ILE A 123 -18.83 19.93 -14.81
N ALA A 124 -18.49 21.21 -15.01
CA ALA A 124 -18.45 21.81 -16.34
C ALA A 124 -17.43 21.12 -17.26
N VAL A 125 -16.24 20.78 -16.75
CA VAL A 125 -15.22 20.05 -17.53
C VAL A 125 -15.70 18.64 -17.91
N VAL A 126 -16.36 17.92 -17.00
CA VAL A 126 -16.94 16.59 -17.30
C VAL A 126 -18.01 16.70 -18.38
N VAL A 127 -18.94 17.66 -18.26
CA VAL A 127 -20.01 17.87 -19.25
C VAL A 127 -19.43 18.24 -20.62
N LEU A 128 -18.48 19.17 -20.67
CA LEU A 128 -17.86 19.62 -21.91
C LEU A 128 -17.07 18.50 -22.60
N THR A 129 -16.26 17.73 -21.85
CA THR A 129 -15.52 16.60 -22.40
C THR A 129 -16.44 15.46 -22.85
N ALA A 130 -17.55 15.21 -22.15
CA ALA A 130 -18.56 14.23 -22.57
C ALA A 130 -19.27 14.65 -23.87
N LEU A 131 -19.66 15.94 -24.00
CA LEU A 131 -20.25 16.48 -25.22
C LEU A 131 -19.28 16.39 -26.40
N CYS A 132 -18.03 16.80 -26.22
CA CYS A 132 -16.99 16.70 -27.24
C CYS A 132 -16.75 15.24 -27.67
N ALA A 133 -16.76 14.30 -26.72
CA ALA A 133 -16.64 12.89 -27.05
C ALA A 133 -17.85 12.38 -27.84
N ALA A 134 -19.07 12.76 -27.46
CA ALA A 134 -20.29 12.36 -28.17
C ALA A 134 -20.32 12.89 -29.62
N VAL A 135 -19.95 14.16 -29.83
CA VAL A 135 -19.89 14.79 -31.17
C VAL A 135 -18.80 14.18 -32.04
N THR A 136 -17.65 13.81 -31.45
CA THR A 136 -16.51 13.26 -32.20
C THR A 136 -16.58 11.75 -32.44
N ARG A 137 -17.71 11.09 -32.14
CA ARG A 137 -17.91 9.64 -32.31
C ARG A 137 -17.64 9.14 -33.73
N SER A 138 -17.80 9.97 -34.75
CA SER A 138 -17.49 9.63 -36.15
C SER A 138 -15.99 9.53 -36.45
N ARG A 139 -15.14 10.17 -35.63
CA ARG A 139 -13.68 10.22 -35.80
C ARG A 139 -13.00 9.46 -34.65
N ARG A 140 -12.67 8.18 -34.90
CA ARG A 140 -12.15 7.24 -33.87
C ARG A 140 -11.01 7.81 -33.02
N LYS A 141 -10.00 8.47 -33.62
CA LYS A 141 -8.85 9.00 -32.88
C LYS A 141 -9.23 10.14 -31.93
N THR A 142 -10.00 11.11 -32.40
CA THR A 142 -10.43 12.24 -31.57
C THR A 142 -11.40 11.80 -30.48
N HIS A 143 -12.30 10.84 -30.79
CA HIS A 143 -13.17 10.23 -29.79
C HIS A 143 -12.37 9.60 -28.65
N LEU A 144 -11.32 8.84 -28.95
CA LEU A 144 -10.46 8.23 -27.92
C LEU A 144 -9.74 9.28 -27.07
N CYS A 145 -9.25 10.37 -27.67
CA CYS A 145 -8.63 11.47 -26.91
C CYS A 145 -9.65 12.15 -25.96
N PHE A 146 -10.86 12.43 -26.43
CA PHE A 146 -11.90 13.02 -25.57
C PHE A 146 -12.42 12.04 -24.51
N MET A 147 -12.45 10.74 -24.79
CA MET A 147 -12.73 9.72 -23.77
C MET A 147 -11.64 9.67 -22.69
N ALA A 148 -10.36 9.72 -23.07
CA ALA A 148 -9.27 9.80 -22.10
C ALA A 148 -9.37 11.08 -21.25
N ALA A 149 -9.65 12.23 -21.88
CA ALA A 149 -9.85 13.50 -21.18
C ALA A 149 -11.08 13.45 -20.25
N LEU A 150 -12.18 12.83 -20.67
CA LEU A 150 -13.36 12.62 -19.84
C LEU A 150 -13.05 11.75 -18.62
N LEU A 151 -12.27 10.68 -18.78
CA LEU A 151 -11.84 9.84 -17.66
C LEU A 151 -10.96 10.61 -16.68
N CYS A 152 -10.04 11.45 -17.15
CA CYS A 152 -9.30 12.36 -16.27
C CYS A 152 -10.24 13.35 -15.55
N ALA A 153 -11.22 13.94 -16.25
CA ALA A 153 -12.18 14.86 -15.65
C ALA A 153 -13.07 14.18 -14.59
N LEU A 154 -13.47 12.93 -14.83
CA LEU A 154 -14.18 12.11 -13.85
C LEU A 154 -13.30 11.80 -12.63
N GLY A 155 -12.00 11.59 -12.81
CA GLY A 155 -11.04 11.46 -11.72
C GLY A 155 -10.95 12.73 -10.85
N VAL A 156 -10.88 13.91 -11.49
CA VAL A 156 -10.93 15.21 -10.77
C VAL A 156 -12.23 15.35 -9.97
N LEU A 157 -13.37 14.99 -10.58
CA LEU A 157 -14.67 15.04 -9.91
C LEU A 157 -14.75 14.06 -8.74
N ALA A 158 -14.24 12.84 -8.90
CA ALA A 158 -14.17 11.85 -7.82
C ALA A 158 -13.34 12.37 -6.63
N ALA A 159 -12.17 12.95 -6.90
CA ALA A 159 -11.34 13.54 -5.85
C ALA A 159 -12.02 14.74 -5.14
N LYS A 160 -12.79 15.55 -5.89
CA LYS A 160 -13.63 16.61 -5.31
C LYS A 160 -14.75 16.07 -4.44
N VAL A 161 -15.44 15.01 -4.88
CA VAL A 161 -16.48 14.35 -4.09
C VAL A 161 -15.88 13.75 -2.82
N GLU A 162 -14.70 13.14 -2.91
CA GLU A 162 -14.02 12.55 -1.75
C GLU A 162 -13.59 13.60 -0.73
N THR A 163 -12.99 14.71 -1.18
CA THR A 163 -12.62 15.82 -0.28
C THR A 163 -13.82 16.44 0.42
N TRP A 164 -14.94 16.60 -0.30
CA TRP A 164 -16.20 17.04 0.28
C TRP A 164 -16.81 16.02 1.26
N ARG A 165 -16.79 14.73 0.92
CA ARG A 165 -17.29 13.64 1.79
C ARG A 165 -16.48 13.56 3.08
N ALA A 166 -15.15 13.69 2.99
CA ALA A 166 -14.26 13.65 4.14
C ALA A 166 -14.52 14.84 5.07
N GLY A 167 -14.65 16.06 4.53
CA GLY A 167 -15.14 17.25 5.23
C GLY A 167 -14.56 17.49 6.63
N THR A 168 -13.33 17.03 6.88
CA THR A 168 -12.85 16.81 8.24
C THR A 168 -12.45 18.12 8.88
N LYS A 169 -13.08 18.45 10.01
CA LYS A 169 -12.81 19.67 10.76
C LYS A 169 -11.45 19.57 11.43
N MET A 170 -10.45 20.25 10.88
CA MET A 170 -9.10 20.31 11.44
C MET A 170 -9.00 21.40 12.51
N LEU A 171 -8.24 21.12 13.57
CA LEU A 171 -7.95 22.10 14.60
C LEU A 171 -7.01 23.17 14.04
N GLY A 172 -7.32 24.45 14.25
CA GLY A 172 -6.52 25.57 13.71
C GLY A 172 -5.33 26.00 14.58
N SER A 173 -5.38 25.75 15.88
CA SER A 173 -4.32 26.16 16.81
C SER A 173 -4.21 25.20 17.99
N GLU A 174 -3.05 25.21 18.63
CA GLU A 174 -2.85 24.44 19.85
C GLU A 174 -3.80 24.91 20.96
N ILE A 175 -4.42 23.96 21.66
CA ILE A 175 -5.34 24.27 22.76
C ILE A 175 -5.31 23.21 23.86
N GLN A 176 -5.46 23.64 25.10
CA GLN A 176 -5.69 22.76 26.24
C GLN A 176 -7.17 22.81 26.59
N THR A 177 -7.82 21.66 26.61
CA THR A 177 -9.26 21.56 26.93
C THR A 177 -9.55 20.25 27.67
N ARG A 178 -10.66 20.21 28.39
CA ARG A 178 -11.21 18.94 28.88
C ARG A 178 -12.00 18.30 27.76
N LEU A 179 -11.53 17.15 27.30
CA LEU A 179 -12.18 16.35 26.28
C LEU A 179 -13.01 15.26 26.95
N THR A 180 -14.27 15.12 26.51
CA THR A 180 -15.07 13.92 26.76
C THR A 180 -15.43 13.31 25.42
N GLY A 181 -15.12 12.03 25.26
CA GLY A 181 -15.35 11.34 24.00
C GLY A 181 -15.30 9.83 24.12
N ARG A 182 -15.78 9.15 23.08
CA ARG A 182 -15.83 7.70 23.01
C ARG A 182 -14.54 7.17 22.42
N VAL A 183 -13.89 6.23 23.10
CA VAL A 183 -12.71 5.55 22.58
C VAL A 183 -13.14 4.63 21.45
N VAL A 184 -12.67 4.89 20.23
CA VAL A 184 -12.93 4.04 19.06
C VAL A 184 -11.91 2.92 18.99
N ARG A 185 -10.63 3.27 19.20
CA ARG A 185 -9.50 2.37 19.08
C ARG A 185 -8.44 2.69 20.11
N LEU A 186 -7.77 1.64 20.59
CA LEU A 186 -6.70 1.68 21.57
C LEU A 186 -5.51 0.93 20.98
N ASP A 187 -4.37 1.61 20.86
CA ASP A 187 -3.13 1.03 20.36
C ASP A 187 -2.06 1.14 21.46
N GLN A 188 -1.61 0.01 21.98
CA GLN A 188 -0.51 -0.06 22.95
C GLN A 188 0.81 0.11 22.19
N MET A 189 1.59 1.14 22.53
CA MET A 189 2.88 1.40 21.88
C MET A 189 4.02 0.71 22.61
N ALA A 190 5.06 0.31 21.88
CA ALA A 190 6.27 -0.30 22.46
C ALA A 190 6.96 0.57 23.53
N ASN A 191 6.83 1.90 23.45
CA ASN A 191 7.38 2.84 24.44
C ASN A 191 6.56 2.94 25.75
N GLY A 192 5.57 2.06 25.94
CA GLY A 192 4.68 2.02 27.10
C GLY A 192 3.59 3.10 27.10
N ARG A 193 3.51 3.95 26.07
CA ARG A 193 2.40 4.89 25.90
C ARG A 193 1.25 4.21 25.18
N ILE A 194 0.04 4.69 25.42
CA ILE A 194 -1.17 4.17 24.78
C ILE A 194 -1.75 5.26 23.91
N ARG A 195 -1.95 4.95 22.64
CA ARG A 195 -2.54 5.85 21.66
C ARG A 195 -4.03 5.54 21.56
N LEU A 196 -4.85 6.55 21.82
CA LEU A 196 -6.30 6.45 21.83
C LEU A 196 -6.83 7.27 20.66
N THR A 197 -7.67 6.64 19.84
CA THR A 197 -8.49 7.35 18.84
C THR A 197 -9.86 7.57 19.47
N ILE A 198 -10.26 8.82 19.64
CA ILE A 198 -11.43 9.21 20.41
C ILE A 198 -12.38 10.03 19.54
N ASP A 199 -13.64 9.63 19.45
CA ASP A 199 -14.73 10.42 18.88
C ASP A 199 -15.20 11.45 19.92
N VAL A 200 -15.07 12.72 19.58
CA VAL A 200 -15.32 13.86 20.47
C VAL A 200 -16.82 14.04 20.66
N MET A 201 -17.29 13.96 21.91
CA MET A 201 -18.69 14.23 22.25
C MET A 201 -18.87 15.65 22.77
N SER A 202 -17.96 16.10 23.66
CA SER A 202 -17.94 17.50 24.10
C SER A 202 -16.54 17.94 24.51
N THR A 203 -16.33 19.25 24.47
CA THR A 203 -15.15 19.92 25.02
C THR A 203 -15.59 20.92 26.07
N ALA A 204 -14.84 21.03 27.16
CA ALA A 204 -15.16 21.93 28.25
C ALA A 204 -13.91 22.68 28.71
N ARG A 205 -14.08 23.97 29.02
CA ARG A 205 -13.02 24.86 29.55
C ARG A 205 -11.73 24.81 28.70
N PRO A 206 -11.73 25.33 27.46
CA PRO A 206 -12.79 26.03 26.73
C PRO A 206 -13.65 25.10 25.84
N THR A 207 -14.86 25.55 25.52
CA THR A 207 -15.74 24.91 24.53
C THR A 207 -15.30 25.30 23.12
N LEU A 208 -14.89 24.32 22.31
CA LEU A 208 -14.45 24.58 20.94
C LEU A 208 -15.66 24.79 20.03
N ARG A 209 -15.74 25.94 19.36
CA ARG A 209 -16.78 26.24 18.36
C ARG A 209 -16.68 25.33 17.13
N TYR A 210 -15.45 25.00 16.73
CA TYR A 210 -15.13 24.07 15.64
C TYR A 210 -14.36 22.88 16.22
N ALA A 211 -15.03 22.08 17.04
CA ALA A 211 -14.42 20.88 17.59
C ALA A 211 -14.21 19.84 16.47
N PRO A 212 -13.02 19.21 16.41
CA PRO A 212 -12.79 18.06 15.55
C PRO A 212 -13.70 16.91 16.00
N GLU A 213 -14.21 16.13 15.06
CA GLU A 213 -15.12 15.01 15.36
C GLU A 213 -14.37 13.81 15.95
N ARG A 214 -13.11 13.63 15.54
CA ARG A 214 -12.23 12.58 16.04
C ARG A 214 -10.83 13.11 16.28
N VAL A 215 -10.22 12.66 17.37
CA VAL A 215 -8.87 13.06 17.78
C VAL A 215 -8.02 11.86 18.15
N ARG A 216 -6.71 11.98 17.92
CA ARG A 216 -5.73 10.95 18.27
C ARG A 216 -4.84 11.44 19.40
N VAL A 217 -5.03 10.89 20.59
CA VAL A 217 -4.36 11.35 21.81
C VAL A 217 -3.55 10.25 22.47
N SER A 218 -2.35 10.57 22.96
CA SER A 218 -1.51 9.63 23.70
C SER A 218 -1.63 9.80 25.22
N ALA A 219 -1.85 8.70 25.93
CA ALA A 219 -1.85 8.63 27.39
C ALA A 219 -0.64 7.82 27.90
N ARG A 220 -0.14 8.14 29.09
CA ARG A 220 0.90 7.33 29.78
C ARG A 220 0.31 6.16 30.57
N LYS A 221 -0.84 6.38 31.19
CA LYS A 221 -1.57 5.39 31.97
C LYS A 221 -3.05 5.53 31.67
N ILE A 222 -3.72 4.39 31.55
CA ILE A 222 -5.16 4.31 31.40
C ILE A 222 -5.73 3.42 32.50
N PRO A 223 -7.01 3.57 32.88
CA PRO A 223 -7.69 2.59 33.71
C PRO A 223 -7.76 1.23 32.99
N ALA A 224 -7.53 0.13 33.71
CA ALA A 224 -7.53 -1.22 33.15
C ALA A 224 -8.89 -1.62 32.52
N GLU A 225 -9.98 -1.03 32.99
CA GLU A 225 -11.33 -1.26 32.47
C GLU A 225 -11.61 -0.53 31.14
N MET A 226 -10.68 0.32 30.67
CA MET A 226 -10.90 1.10 29.46
C MET A 226 -10.68 0.24 28.22
N THR A 227 -11.75 0.03 27.45
CA THR A 227 -11.74 -0.74 26.21
C THR A 227 -12.31 0.09 25.06
N ALA A 228 -12.20 -0.41 23.82
CA ALA A 228 -12.89 0.20 22.69
C ALA A 228 -14.39 0.31 22.99
N GLY A 229 -14.99 1.46 22.72
CA GLY A 229 -16.38 1.80 23.03
C GLY A 229 -16.61 2.50 24.37
N SER A 230 -15.65 2.47 25.31
CA SER A 230 -15.74 3.21 26.58
C SER A 230 -15.73 4.73 26.35
N VAL A 231 -16.46 5.48 27.17
CA VAL A 231 -16.39 6.95 27.16
C VAL A 231 -15.34 7.40 28.16
N ALA A 232 -14.37 8.18 27.69
CA ALA A 232 -13.27 8.70 28.47
C ALA A 232 -13.37 10.22 28.60
N THR A 233 -13.07 10.74 29.78
CA THR A 233 -12.92 12.18 30.03
C THR A 233 -11.54 12.50 30.61
N GLY A 234 -10.92 13.58 30.16
CA GLY A 234 -9.63 14.01 30.67
C GLY A 234 -9.16 15.35 30.14
N TYR A 235 -8.16 15.93 30.80
CA TYR A 235 -7.48 17.13 30.29
C TYR A 235 -6.47 16.73 29.21
N VAL A 236 -6.65 17.30 28.03
CA VAL A 236 -5.81 17.04 26.86
C VAL A 236 -5.20 18.34 26.36
N ARG A 237 -3.97 18.22 25.85
CA ARG A 237 -3.36 19.23 24.99
C ARG A 237 -3.49 18.74 23.56
N LEU A 238 -4.30 19.46 22.76
CA LEU A 238 -4.54 19.17 21.36
C LEU A 238 -3.68 20.09 20.50
N LEU A 239 -3.04 19.49 19.51
CA LEU A 239 -2.21 20.13 18.51
C LEU A 239 -2.85 19.90 17.13
N PRO A 240 -2.77 20.89 16.22
CA PRO A 240 -3.11 20.68 14.83
C PRO A 240 -2.21 19.57 14.24
N PRO A 241 -2.73 18.71 13.34
CA PRO A 241 -1.89 17.80 12.58
C PRO A 241 -0.79 18.58 11.85
N THR A 242 0.45 18.14 11.98
CA THR A 242 1.59 18.81 11.34
C THR A 242 1.64 18.47 9.86
N GLY A 243 1.91 19.46 9.02
CA GLY A 243 2.20 19.24 7.61
C GLY A 243 3.52 18.50 7.36
N PRO A 244 3.95 18.37 6.09
CA PRO A 244 5.17 17.66 5.74
C PRO A 244 6.41 18.40 6.29
N VAL A 245 7.35 17.65 6.87
CA VAL A 245 8.56 18.21 7.51
C VAL A 245 9.52 18.80 6.46
N ARG A 246 9.49 18.26 5.25
CA ARG A 246 10.26 18.73 4.09
C ARG A 246 9.34 18.82 2.86
N PRO A 247 9.64 19.68 1.88
CA PRO A 247 8.96 19.64 0.58
C PRO A 247 8.94 18.21 0.03
N ASP A 248 7.80 17.81 -0.54
CA ASP A 248 7.57 16.48 -1.13
C ASP A 248 7.75 15.27 -0.17
N SER A 249 7.85 15.52 1.15
CA SER A 249 7.84 14.45 2.15
C SER A 249 6.43 14.05 2.55
N PHE A 250 6.31 12.98 3.34
CA PHE A 250 5.02 12.49 3.82
C PHE A 250 4.26 13.58 4.59
N ASP A 251 3.04 13.86 4.13
CA ASP A 251 2.15 14.83 4.75
C ASP A 251 1.22 14.15 5.77
N PHE A 252 1.55 14.28 7.05
CA PHE A 252 0.74 13.73 8.14
C PHE A 252 -0.62 14.43 8.29
N SER A 253 -0.72 15.69 7.87
CA SER A 253 -1.94 16.47 7.94
C SER A 253 -2.95 16.01 6.88
N PHE A 254 -2.45 15.69 5.67
CA PHE A 254 -3.24 15.07 4.61
C PHE A 254 -3.78 13.69 5.02
N ASP A 255 -2.93 12.80 5.53
CA ASP A 255 -3.36 11.48 6.01
C ASP A 255 -4.40 11.60 7.14
N SER A 256 -4.18 12.52 8.09
CA SER A 256 -5.11 12.76 9.19
C SER A 256 -6.46 13.30 8.70
N TYR A 257 -6.47 14.18 7.69
CA TYR A 257 -7.69 14.71 7.09
C TYR A 257 -8.56 13.60 6.50
N PHE A 258 -8.01 12.73 5.64
CA PHE A 258 -8.78 11.63 5.04
C PHE A 258 -9.09 10.50 6.03
N ALA A 259 -8.33 10.38 7.12
CA ALA A 259 -8.65 9.47 8.23
C ALA A 259 -9.76 10.01 9.16
N GLY A 260 -10.26 11.22 8.94
CA GLY A 260 -11.25 11.87 9.80
C GLY A 260 -10.68 12.42 11.11
N ILE A 261 -9.36 12.50 11.25
CA ILE A 261 -8.67 12.89 12.48
C ILE A 261 -8.33 14.38 12.43
N GLY A 262 -9.11 15.18 13.14
CA GLY A 262 -8.94 16.64 13.11
C GLY A 262 -7.89 17.20 14.06
N ALA A 263 -7.43 16.41 15.05
CA ALA A 263 -6.35 16.83 15.96
C ALA A 263 -5.55 15.65 16.49
N SER A 264 -4.30 15.92 16.85
CA SER A 264 -3.43 14.99 17.56
C SER A 264 -3.02 15.57 18.91
N GLY A 265 -2.64 14.76 19.89
CA GLY A 265 -2.26 15.32 21.19
C GLY A 265 -1.89 14.31 22.24
N PHE A 266 -1.90 14.77 23.48
CA PHE A 266 -1.64 13.92 24.64
C PHE A 266 -2.45 14.34 25.86
N PHE A 267 -2.75 13.37 26.70
CA PHE A 267 -3.38 13.62 27.99
C PHE A 267 -2.36 14.20 28.97
N LEU A 268 -2.77 15.22 29.72
CA LEU A 268 -1.97 15.82 30.79
C LEU A 268 -2.10 15.03 32.11
N GLY A 269 -3.13 14.20 32.25
CA GLY A 269 -3.35 13.30 33.39
C GLY A 269 -3.92 11.95 32.96
N SER A 270 -4.28 11.09 33.90
CA SER A 270 -4.97 9.84 33.58
C SER A 270 -6.42 10.12 33.16
N PRO A 271 -6.89 9.57 32.03
CA PRO A 271 -8.29 9.67 31.65
C PRO A 271 -9.16 8.90 32.65
N LYS A 272 -10.37 9.41 32.90
CA LYS A 272 -11.40 8.75 33.72
C LYS A 272 -12.48 8.17 32.81
N ILE A 273 -12.97 6.98 33.15
CA ILE A 273 -14.10 6.38 32.45
C ILE A 273 -15.39 7.04 32.93
N VAL A 274 -16.27 7.36 32.00
CA VAL A 274 -17.63 7.83 32.26
C VAL A 274 -18.58 6.79 31.70
N VAL A 275 -19.55 6.34 32.49
CA VAL A 275 -20.59 5.43 32.00
C VAL A 275 -21.51 6.22 31.08
N SER A 276 -21.74 5.69 29.88
CA SER A 276 -22.65 6.27 28.91
C SER A 276 -23.48 5.15 28.30
N GLU A 277 -24.80 5.26 28.42
CA GLU A 277 -25.74 4.20 28.05
C GLU A 277 -26.07 4.17 26.55
N ASP A 278 -25.94 5.29 25.84
CA ASP A 278 -26.38 5.39 24.45
C ASP A 278 -25.21 5.41 23.46
N ALA A 279 -25.02 4.26 22.82
CA ALA A 279 -24.09 4.10 21.70
C ALA A 279 -24.89 3.79 20.42
N PRO A 280 -24.66 4.53 19.32
CA PRO A 280 -25.19 4.16 18.01
C PRO A 280 -24.86 2.70 17.67
N LEU A 281 -25.77 1.98 17.01
CA LEU A 281 -25.57 0.56 16.66
C LEU A 281 -24.28 0.31 15.88
N THR A 282 -23.92 1.24 14.99
CA THR A 282 -22.67 1.19 14.22
C THR A 282 -21.44 1.30 15.11
N ALA A 283 -21.43 2.24 16.07
CA ALA A 283 -20.37 2.39 17.05
C ALA A 283 -20.26 1.19 17.99
N ARG A 284 -21.38 0.54 18.32
CA ARG A 284 -21.39 -0.71 19.10
C ARG A 284 -20.73 -1.83 18.31
N LEU A 285 -21.13 -2.03 17.06
CA LEU A 285 -20.56 -3.07 16.21
C LEU A 285 -19.05 -2.87 16.01
N SER A 286 -18.61 -1.64 15.68
CA SER A 286 -17.20 -1.33 15.51
C SER A 286 -16.42 -1.54 16.81
N SER A 287 -16.96 -1.12 17.96
CA SER A 287 -16.31 -1.35 19.25
C SER A 287 -16.21 -2.84 19.59
N SER A 288 -17.22 -3.65 19.26
CA SER A 288 -17.19 -5.11 19.47
C SER A 288 -16.12 -5.78 18.61
N ILE A 289 -15.97 -5.35 17.35
CA ILE A 289 -14.91 -5.85 16.46
C ILE A 289 -13.54 -5.48 17.01
N GLU A 290 -13.34 -4.24 17.44
CA GLU A 290 -12.06 -3.81 18.00
C GLU A 290 -11.76 -4.50 19.35
N LYS A 291 -12.76 -4.75 20.20
CA LYS A 291 -12.59 -5.56 21.41
C LYS A 291 -12.19 -6.99 21.09
N ALA A 292 -12.83 -7.62 20.11
CA ALA A 292 -12.47 -8.97 19.67
C ALA A 292 -11.05 -9.01 19.09
N ARG A 293 -10.67 -7.99 18.32
CA ARG A 293 -9.30 -7.84 17.78
C ARG A 293 -8.27 -7.72 18.88
N GLU A 294 -8.49 -6.84 19.87
CA GLU A 294 -7.56 -6.67 20.99
C GLU A 294 -7.49 -7.93 21.84
N SER A 295 -8.63 -8.60 22.09
CA SER A 295 -8.64 -9.86 22.84
C SER A 295 -7.84 -10.98 22.15
N ILE A 296 -7.88 -11.06 20.82
CA ILE A 296 -7.05 -12.02 20.07
C ILE A 296 -5.57 -11.60 20.13
N ALA A 297 -5.28 -10.30 20.01
CA ALA A 297 -3.92 -9.78 20.12
C ALA A 297 -3.31 -10.09 21.50
N ASP A 298 -4.06 -9.83 22.57
CA ASP A 298 -3.66 -10.12 23.95
C ASP A 298 -3.45 -11.62 24.16
N HIS A 299 -4.33 -12.47 23.64
CA HIS A 299 -4.14 -13.92 23.73
C HIS A 299 -2.85 -14.38 23.03
N ILE A 300 -2.51 -13.80 21.88
CA ILE A 300 -1.27 -14.10 21.15
C ILE A 300 -0.05 -13.62 21.95
N ARG A 301 -0.12 -12.41 22.52
CA ARG A 301 0.95 -11.84 23.37
C ARG A 301 1.18 -12.68 24.61
N ASP A 302 0.13 -13.12 25.28
CA ASP A 302 0.21 -13.95 26.47
C ASP A 302 0.79 -15.34 26.17
N SER A 303 0.52 -15.87 24.97
CA SER A 303 0.97 -17.20 24.57
C SER A 303 2.42 -17.24 24.08
N ILE A 304 2.87 -16.22 23.32
CA ILE A 304 4.21 -16.18 22.71
C ILE A 304 5.17 -15.31 23.54
N GLY A 305 4.69 -14.17 24.03
CA GLY A 305 5.49 -13.16 24.71
C GLY A 305 6.45 -12.39 23.79
N GLY A 306 7.05 -11.34 24.35
CA GLY A 306 8.14 -10.60 23.70
C GLY A 306 7.75 -9.88 22.41
N ALA A 307 8.76 -9.62 21.58
CA ALA A 307 8.56 -8.93 20.30
C ALA A 307 7.96 -9.85 19.23
N GLU A 308 8.23 -11.15 19.33
CA GLU A 308 7.69 -12.18 18.46
C GLU A 308 6.17 -12.25 18.57
N GLY A 309 5.62 -12.12 19.79
CA GLY A 309 4.19 -12.00 20.03
C GLY A 309 3.57 -10.78 19.36
N GLU A 310 4.23 -9.61 19.43
CA GLU A 310 3.77 -8.39 18.75
C GLU A 310 3.82 -8.51 17.22
N ILE A 311 4.85 -9.17 16.67
CA ILE A 311 4.92 -9.47 15.23
C ILE A 311 3.80 -10.44 14.83
N ALA A 312 3.54 -11.48 15.63
CA ALA A 312 2.46 -12.43 15.37
C ALA A 312 1.08 -11.74 15.42
N ALA A 313 0.83 -10.90 16.42
CA ALA A 313 -0.39 -10.11 16.52
C ALA A 313 -0.56 -9.15 15.32
N ALA A 314 0.55 -8.54 14.86
CA ALA A 314 0.55 -7.70 13.67
C ALA A 314 0.18 -8.47 12.39
N LEU A 315 0.69 -9.68 12.21
CA LEU A 315 0.43 -10.52 11.04
C LEU A 315 -0.98 -11.12 11.02
N ILE A 316 -1.50 -11.50 12.19
CA ILE A 316 -2.79 -12.20 12.29
C ILE A 316 -3.96 -11.20 12.36
N VAL A 317 -3.89 -10.20 13.24
CA VAL A 317 -5.01 -9.26 13.52
C VAL A 317 -4.70 -7.80 13.16
N GLY A 318 -3.53 -7.52 12.61
CA GLY A 318 -3.16 -6.18 12.12
C GLY A 318 -2.75 -5.19 13.21
N VAL A 319 -2.50 -5.64 14.44
CA VAL A 319 -2.10 -4.78 15.57
C VAL A 319 -0.58 -4.61 15.56
N ARG A 320 -0.09 -3.45 15.10
CA ARG A 320 1.35 -3.20 14.89
C ARG A 320 2.01 -2.33 15.96
N ALA A 321 1.22 -1.61 16.76
CA ALA A 321 1.73 -0.54 17.60
C ALA A 321 2.72 -1.00 18.69
N GLY A 322 2.62 -2.26 19.11
CA GLY A 322 3.49 -2.82 20.15
C GLY A 322 4.86 -3.28 19.65
N ILE A 323 5.12 -3.32 18.33
CA ILE A 323 6.42 -3.72 17.80
C ILE A 323 7.49 -2.65 18.16
N PRO A 324 8.59 -3.03 18.83
CA PRO A 324 9.70 -2.12 19.15
C PRO A 324 10.30 -1.43 17.92
N GLU A 325 10.72 -0.18 18.08
CA GLU A 325 11.19 0.62 16.95
C GLU A 325 12.54 0.10 16.41
N GLU A 326 13.36 -0.51 17.27
CA GLU A 326 14.62 -1.15 16.90
C GLU A 326 14.38 -2.32 15.93
N ILE A 327 13.27 -3.05 16.12
CA ILE A 327 12.85 -4.16 15.25
C ILE A 327 12.26 -3.61 13.96
N ASN A 328 11.41 -2.58 14.03
CA ASN A 328 10.91 -1.90 12.84
C ASN A 328 12.06 -1.39 11.96
N GLU A 329 13.09 -0.79 12.57
CA GLU A 329 14.26 -0.30 11.85
C GLU A 329 15.10 -1.43 11.26
N SER A 330 15.31 -2.50 12.01
CA SER A 330 16.01 -3.70 11.51
C SER A 330 15.27 -4.32 10.31
N MET A 331 13.94 -4.37 10.35
CA MET A 331 13.10 -4.85 9.24
C MET A 331 13.10 -3.89 8.05
N ARG A 332 13.19 -2.57 8.27
CA ARG A 332 13.36 -1.59 7.18
C ARG A 332 14.72 -1.73 6.51
N ARG A 333 15.79 -1.87 7.31
CA ARG A 333 17.17 -2.05 6.81
C ARG A 333 17.36 -3.32 6.00
N THR A 334 16.69 -4.40 6.39
CA THR A 334 16.72 -5.69 5.67
C THR A 334 15.68 -5.76 4.54
N GLY A 335 14.85 -4.74 4.39
CA GLY A 335 13.82 -4.66 3.34
C GLY A 335 12.57 -5.52 3.60
N ILE A 336 12.46 -6.21 4.72
CA ILE A 336 11.34 -7.13 5.05
C ILE A 336 10.16 -6.46 5.76
N TYR A 337 10.25 -5.16 6.04
CA TYR A 337 9.19 -4.40 6.73
C TYR A 337 7.80 -4.52 6.06
N HIS A 338 7.78 -4.69 4.73
CA HIS A 338 6.55 -4.84 3.97
C HIS A 338 5.75 -6.11 4.33
N ILE A 339 6.38 -7.13 4.92
CA ILE A 339 5.74 -8.40 5.33
C ILE A 339 4.80 -8.20 6.53
N ILE A 340 5.13 -7.27 7.43
CA ILE A 340 4.28 -6.91 8.58
C ILE A 340 2.95 -6.32 8.11
N SER A 341 2.92 -5.81 6.88
CA SER A 341 1.67 -5.38 6.29
C SER A 341 0.89 -6.54 5.72
N ILE A 342 -0.36 -6.68 6.17
CA ILE A 342 -1.33 -7.63 5.62
C ILE A 342 -1.35 -7.45 4.11
N SER A 343 -0.87 -8.49 3.43
CA SER A 343 -0.61 -8.50 2.00
C SER A 343 -1.67 -9.32 1.28
N GLY A 344 -1.71 -9.23 -0.05
CA GLY A 344 -2.61 -10.05 -0.85
C GLY A 344 -2.37 -11.55 -0.73
N LEU A 345 -1.14 -11.95 -0.39
CA LEU A 345 -0.82 -13.36 -0.13
C LEU A 345 -1.57 -13.88 1.09
N HIS A 346 -1.68 -13.10 2.18
CA HIS A 346 -2.42 -13.50 3.37
C HIS A 346 -3.90 -13.74 3.05
N MET A 347 -4.51 -12.81 2.31
CA MET A 347 -5.89 -12.92 1.85
C MET A 347 -6.10 -14.16 0.95
N ALA A 348 -5.15 -14.41 0.04
CA ALA A 348 -5.21 -15.57 -0.85
C ALA A 348 -5.02 -16.89 -0.09
N LEU A 349 -4.16 -16.93 0.93
CA LEU A 349 -3.97 -18.09 1.79
C LEU A 349 -5.22 -18.40 2.60
N VAL A 350 -5.88 -17.38 3.17
CA VAL A 350 -7.16 -17.55 3.88
C VAL A 350 -8.23 -18.11 2.93
N ALA A 351 -8.44 -17.47 1.78
CA ALA A 351 -9.41 -17.95 0.78
C ALA A 351 -9.08 -19.37 0.31
N GLY A 352 -7.83 -19.64 -0.05
CA GLY A 352 -7.36 -20.92 -0.55
C GLY A 352 -7.49 -22.04 0.47
N THR A 353 -7.13 -21.76 1.73
CA THR A 353 -7.27 -22.72 2.84
C THR A 353 -8.74 -23.04 3.09
N VAL A 354 -9.62 -22.04 3.18
CA VAL A 354 -11.06 -22.26 3.38
C VAL A 354 -11.66 -23.03 2.21
N MET A 355 -11.34 -22.66 0.96
CA MET A 355 -11.80 -23.41 -0.21
C MET A 355 -11.28 -24.85 -0.19
N GLY A 356 -10.00 -25.07 0.12
CA GLY A 356 -9.36 -26.38 0.15
C GLY A 356 -9.97 -27.28 1.23
N LEU A 357 -10.12 -26.76 2.45
CA LEU A 357 -10.71 -27.48 3.58
C LEU A 357 -12.18 -27.83 3.32
N LEU A 358 -13.01 -26.88 2.84
CA LEU A 358 -14.40 -27.20 2.52
C LEU A 358 -14.49 -28.22 1.40
N ARG A 359 -13.68 -28.10 0.35
CA ARG A 359 -13.67 -29.08 -0.74
C ARG A 359 -13.21 -30.45 -0.27
N GLY A 360 -12.19 -30.52 0.57
CA GLY A 360 -11.72 -31.77 1.18
C GLY A 360 -12.78 -32.41 2.08
N ALA A 361 -13.43 -31.60 2.93
CA ALA A 361 -14.52 -32.05 3.79
C ALA A 361 -15.71 -32.57 2.98
N PHE A 362 -16.11 -31.89 1.90
CA PHE A 362 -17.18 -32.37 1.02
C PHE A 362 -16.77 -33.60 0.20
N ALA A 363 -15.48 -33.77 -0.11
CA ALA A 363 -14.99 -34.97 -0.80
C ALA A 363 -15.12 -36.24 0.07
N LEU A 364 -15.16 -36.11 1.40
CA LEU A 364 -15.44 -37.22 2.32
C LEU A 364 -16.92 -37.68 2.27
N PHE A 365 -17.81 -36.92 1.63
CA PHE A 365 -19.23 -37.25 1.45
C PHE A 365 -19.59 -37.34 -0.05
N PRO A 366 -19.32 -38.49 -0.70
CA PRO A 366 -19.47 -38.66 -2.16
C PRO A 366 -20.89 -38.35 -2.67
N ASP A 367 -21.92 -38.72 -1.90
CA ASP A 367 -23.33 -38.48 -2.26
C ASP A 367 -23.68 -36.99 -2.39
N PHE A 368 -23.11 -36.16 -1.53
CA PHE A 368 -23.33 -34.71 -1.58
C PHE A 368 -22.48 -34.06 -2.68
N SER A 369 -21.23 -34.50 -2.83
CA SER A 369 -20.30 -33.94 -3.82
C SER A 369 -20.70 -34.22 -5.26
N SER A 370 -21.39 -35.32 -5.54
CA SER A 370 -21.86 -35.67 -6.89
C SER A 370 -23.10 -34.87 -7.31
N ARG A 371 -23.96 -34.48 -6.35
CA ARG A 371 -25.28 -33.86 -6.61
C ARG A 371 -25.30 -32.34 -6.51
N ARG A 372 -24.29 -31.73 -5.89
CA ARG A 372 -24.24 -30.29 -5.59
C ARG A 372 -22.95 -29.64 -6.10
N PRO A 373 -22.98 -28.38 -6.56
CA PRO A 373 -21.78 -27.69 -7.04
C PRO A 373 -20.89 -27.26 -5.86
N VAL A 374 -20.14 -28.20 -5.29
CA VAL A 374 -19.24 -27.99 -4.14
C VAL A 374 -18.34 -26.76 -4.31
N LYS A 375 -17.83 -26.54 -5.53
CA LYS A 375 -16.98 -25.40 -5.88
C LYS A 375 -17.64 -24.05 -5.57
N LYS A 376 -18.96 -23.92 -5.80
CA LYS A 376 -19.70 -22.67 -5.58
C LYS A 376 -19.91 -22.39 -4.10
N TYR A 377 -20.25 -23.42 -3.31
CA TYR A 377 -20.36 -23.29 -1.86
C TYR A 377 -19.01 -22.96 -1.22
N ALA A 378 -17.94 -23.63 -1.65
CA ALA A 378 -16.59 -23.34 -1.18
C ALA A 378 -16.16 -21.91 -1.51
N ALA A 379 -16.45 -21.43 -2.73
CA ALA A 379 -16.15 -20.06 -3.14
C ALA A 379 -16.96 -19.02 -2.35
N ALA A 380 -18.25 -19.28 -2.10
CA ALA A 380 -19.10 -18.39 -1.30
C ALA A 380 -18.64 -18.33 0.17
N ALA A 381 -18.31 -19.47 0.77
CA ALA A 381 -17.75 -19.51 2.12
C ALA A 381 -16.40 -18.80 2.22
N ALA A 382 -15.52 -18.99 1.22
CA ALA A 382 -14.25 -18.28 1.15
C ALA A 382 -14.45 -16.77 1.01
N LEU A 383 -15.43 -16.32 0.23
CA LEU A 383 -15.77 -14.90 0.09
C LEU A 383 -16.20 -14.28 1.43
N VAL A 384 -17.06 -14.98 2.17
CA VAL A 384 -17.47 -14.56 3.53
C VAL A 384 -16.28 -14.55 4.48
N SER A 385 -15.39 -15.55 4.40
CA SER A 385 -14.20 -15.64 5.24
C SER A 385 -13.22 -14.49 5.00
N ILE A 386 -12.90 -14.17 3.73
CA ILE A 386 -12.01 -13.03 3.45
C ILE A 386 -12.66 -11.68 3.77
N ALA A 387 -13.98 -11.56 3.67
CA ALA A 387 -14.71 -10.36 4.09
C ALA A 387 -14.61 -10.17 5.62
N ALA A 388 -14.83 -11.25 6.38
CA ALA A 388 -14.63 -11.24 7.82
C ALA A 388 -13.17 -10.88 8.17
N TYR A 389 -12.20 -11.50 7.50
CA TYR A 389 -10.79 -11.22 7.71
C TYR A 389 -10.41 -9.76 7.37
N LEU A 390 -10.99 -9.14 6.35
CA LEU A 390 -10.79 -7.71 6.04
C LEU A 390 -11.28 -6.80 7.18
N ILE A 391 -12.42 -7.14 7.79
CA ILE A 391 -12.98 -6.41 8.92
C ILE A 391 -12.07 -6.55 10.15
N PHE A 392 -11.70 -7.79 10.50
CA PHE A 392 -10.82 -8.08 11.63
C PHE A 392 -9.40 -7.55 11.47
N SER A 393 -8.91 -7.41 10.23
CA SER A 393 -7.59 -6.83 9.95
C SER A 393 -7.56 -5.31 9.97
N GLY A 394 -8.72 -4.64 9.99
CA GLY A 394 -8.82 -3.19 10.23
C GLY A 394 -8.75 -2.32 8.98
N ILE A 395 -9.30 -2.85 7.87
CA ILE A 395 -9.54 -2.13 6.61
C ILE A 395 -8.38 -1.21 6.24
N VAL A 396 -7.24 -1.82 5.91
CA VAL A 396 -6.09 -1.10 5.33
C VAL A 396 -6.15 -1.17 3.81
N VAL A 397 -5.72 -0.11 3.11
CA VAL A 397 -5.80 0.02 1.64
C VAL A 397 -5.19 -1.20 0.91
N ALA A 398 -4.09 -1.74 1.42
CA ALA A 398 -3.46 -2.93 0.84
C ALA A 398 -4.34 -4.19 0.93
N ALA A 399 -5.04 -4.37 2.06
CA ALA A 399 -5.95 -5.47 2.32
C ALA A 399 -7.23 -5.32 1.48
N GLU A 400 -7.75 -4.10 1.36
CA GLU A 400 -8.93 -3.78 0.55
C GLU A 400 -8.72 -4.12 -0.94
N ARG A 401 -7.60 -3.67 -1.53
CA ARG A 401 -7.27 -4.02 -2.93
C ARG A 401 -7.23 -5.53 -3.14
N SER A 402 -6.58 -6.24 -2.22
CA SER A 402 -6.45 -7.69 -2.29
C SER A 402 -7.80 -8.40 -2.14
N PHE A 403 -8.64 -7.90 -1.23
CA PHE A 403 -10.00 -8.37 -1.04
C PHE A 403 -10.84 -8.17 -2.30
N ILE A 404 -10.84 -6.98 -2.92
CA ILE A 404 -11.62 -6.71 -4.13
C ILE A 404 -11.18 -7.64 -5.27
N MET A 405 -9.87 -7.80 -5.48
CA MET A 405 -9.35 -8.72 -6.51
C MET A 405 -9.78 -10.18 -6.27
N LEU A 406 -9.70 -10.66 -5.02
CA LEU A 406 -10.15 -12.03 -4.69
C LEU A 406 -11.66 -12.16 -4.76
N ALA A 407 -12.42 -11.16 -4.32
CA ALA A 407 -13.87 -11.15 -4.36
C ALA A 407 -14.38 -11.27 -5.80
N VAL A 408 -13.85 -10.47 -6.73
CA VAL A 408 -14.19 -10.57 -8.16
C VAL A 408 -13.86 -11.96 -8.71
N THR A 409 -12.73 -12.55 -8.31
CA THR A 409 -12.34 -13.90 -8.74
C THR A 409 -13.28 -14.97 -8.19
N LEU A 410 -13.62 -14.90 -6.90
CA LEU A 410 -14.52 -15.85 -6.24
C LEU A 410 -15.95 -15.72 -6.78
N VAL A 411 -16.42 -14.50 -7.04
CA VAL A 411 -17.70 -14.26 -7.70
C VAL A 411 -17.70 -14.83 -9.12
N ALA A 412 -16.63 -14.64 -9.89
CA ALA A 412 -16.51 -15.26 -11.21
C ALA A 412 -16.58 -16.79 -11.13
N VAL A 413 -15.96 -17.39 -10.11
CA VAL A 413 -16.07 -18.84 -9.85
C VAL A 413 -17.50 -19.27 -9.54
N VAL A 414 -18.27 -18.49 -8.78
CA VAL A 414 -19.69 -18.79 -8.48
C VAL A 414 -20.55 -18.78 -9.75
N PHE A 415 -20.25 -17.87 -10.68
CA PHE A 415 -20.94 -17.74 -11.97
C PHE A 415 -20.33 -18.56 -13.12
N ASP A 416 -19.38 -19.45 -12.83
CA ASP A 416 -18.68 -20.27 -13.83
C ASP A 416 -18.02 -19.46 -14.96
N ARG A 417 -17.54 -18.26 -14.63
CA ARG A 417 -16.80 -17.37 -15.55
C ARG A 417 -15.30 -17.45 -15.30
N ALA A 418 -14.51 -17.32 -16.36
CA ALA A 418 -13.07 -17.16 -16.24
C ALA A 418 -12.73 -15.78 -15.66
N ALA A 419 -11.97 -15.75 -14.57
CA ALA A 419 -11.43 -14.51 -14.03
C ALA A 419 -10.18 -14.11 -14.83
N LEU A 420 -10.30 -13.09 -15.69
CA LEU A 420 -9.16 -12.52 -16.40
C LEU A 420 -8.35 -11.62 -15.45
N THR A 421 -7.08 -11.97 -15.22
CA THR A 421 -6.23 -11.36 -14.18
C THR A 421 -6.04 -9.86 -14.35
N MET A 422 -5.72 -9.38 -15.55
CA MET A 422 -5.50 -7.95 -15.81
C MET A 422 -6.79 -7.12 -15.75
N ARG A 423 -7.92 -7.68 -16.21
CA ARG A 423 -9.22 -6.99 -16.12
C ARG A 423 -9.67 -6.86 -14.66
N ASN A 424 -9.42 -7.89 -13.86
CA ASN A 424 -9.68 -7.87 -12.43
C ASN A 424 -8.86 -6.78 -11.72
N LEU A 425 -7.57 -6.67 -12.05
CA LEU A 425 -6.72 -5.58 -11.55
C LEU A 425 -7.29 -4.20 -11.89
N ALA A 426 -7.74 -3.98 -13.13
CA ALA A 426 -8.33 -2.72 -13.53
C ALA A 426 -9.65 -2.40 -12.80
N ILE A 427 -10.54 -3.40 -12.60
CA ILE A 427 -11.76 -3.24 -11.82
C ILE A 427 -11.42 -2.85 -10.37
N SER A 428 -10.46 -3.55 -9.75
CA SER A 428 -10.02 -3.24 -8.39
C SER A 428 -9.44 -1.83 -8.29
N ALA A 429 -8.63 -1.40 -9.26
CA ALA A 429 -8.08 -0.05 -9.28
C ALA A 429 -9.18 1.01 -9.41
N ILE A 430 -10.17 0.81 -10.28
CA ILE A 430 -11.32 1.72 -10.42
C ILE A 430 -12.08 1.82 -9.10
N ALA A 431 -12.38 0.69 -8.47
CA ALA A 431 -13.15 0.65 -7.22
C ALA A 431 -12.44 1.25 -6.01
N VAL A 432 -11.10 1.34 -6.04
CA VAL A 432 -10.32 1.99 -4.97
C VAL A 432 -10.10 3.48 -5.24
N ILE A 433 -10.10 3.90 -6.51
CA ILE A 433 -9.92 5.32 -6.89
C ILE A 433 -11.22 6.12 -6.72
N VAL A 434 -12.37 5.51 -7.00
CA VAL A 434 -13.72 6.09 -6.90
C VAL A 434 -14.32 5.75 -5.55
#